data_AF-A0A8C3TIB4-F1
#
_entry.id   AF-A0A8C3TIB4-F1
#
_cell.length_a   1.000
_cell.length_b   1.000
_cell.length_c   1.000
_cell.angle_alpha   90.00
_cell.angle_beta   90.00
_cell.angle_gamma   90.00
#
_symmetry.space_group_name_H-M   'P 1'
#
loop_
_entity.id
_entity.type
_entity.pdbx_description
1 polymer ?
#
loop_
_entity_poly.entity_id
_entity_poly.type
_entity_poly.pdbx_seq_one_letter_code
_entity_poly.pdbx_strand_id
1 'polypeptide(L)'
;MAPGVELGFAAAAAEGPGGAWRLRSACFPSKVGGRPAWLGEAGLPGPAALRCGRCQQPCAFLLQLYAPLPGRPDAFHRTLFVFACRSPACYRPAGPSGPFLFRNQLPRRNDTYSEEPPPEEPPPGPAPAPPRRLGSGAALCRVCGCLGPRSCGRCRRAAYCGPEHQALDWRRGHRRSCGQLAAGGGSAPIGDLWNTGSSTRVPACG
;
A
#
# COMPACT_ATOMS: atom_id res chain seq x y z
N MET A 1 20.35 8.06 28.95
CA MET A 1 20.12 7.26 27.72
C MET A 1 18.63 7.12 27.53
N ALA A 2 18.11 7.34 26.32
CA ALA A 2 16.74 6.94 26.03
C ALA A 2 16.66 5.41 26.12
N PRO A 3 15.65 4.82 26.80
CA PRO A 3 15.50 3.39 26.84
C PRO A 3 15.37 2.84 25.41
N GLY A 4 16.02 1.71 25.14
CA GLY A 4 15.84 0.99 23.88
C GLY A 4 14.41 0.45 23.76
N VAL A 5 13.93 0.28 22.54
CA VAL A 5 12.61 -0.31 22.25
C VAL A 5 12.81 -1.50 21.32
N GLU A 6 12.18 -2.63 21.65
CA GLU A 6 12.18 -3.82 20.80
C GLU A 6 11.01 -3.77 19.81
N LEU A 7 11.29 -4.06 18.54
CA LEU A 7 10.28 -4.33 17.54
C LEU A 7 10.03 -5.85 17.51
N GLY A 8 8.77 -6.26 17.61
CA GLY A 8 8.40 -7.67 17.57
C GLY A 8 8.63 -8.35 16.19
N PHE A 9 8.17 -9.59 16.07
CA PHE A 9 8.36 -10.41 14.87
C PHE A 9 7.31 -10.12 13.79
N ALA A 10 7.72 -10.18 12.52
CA ALA A 10 6.79 -10.20 11.39
C ALA A 10 6.23 -11.61 11.20
N ALA A 11 4.92 -11.77 11.37
CA ALA A 11 4.20 -13.00 11.03
C ALA A 11 3.40 -12.79 9.74
N ALA A 12 3.18 -13.87 8.98
CA ALA A 12 2.17 -13.84 7.93
C ALA A 12 0.83 -13.50 8.56
N ALA A 13 0.10 -12.54 7.97
CA ALA A 13 -1.30 -12.36 8.34
C ALA A 13 -1.99 -13.69 8.04
N ALA A 14 -2.47 -14.38 9.08
CA ALA A 14 -2.89 -15.79 9.08
C ALA A 14 -3.48 -16.22 7.73
N GLU A 15 -2.97 -17.33 7.17
CA GLU A 15 -3.46 -17.87 5.90
C GLU A 15 -4.96 -18.17 6.03
N GLY A 16 -5.79 -17.33 5.42
CA GLY A 16 -7.25 -17.45 5.43
C GLY A 16 -7.99 -16.12 5.58
N PRO A 17 -9.32 -16.11 5.39
CA PRO A 17 -10.14 -14.90 5.49
C PRO A 17 -10.07 -14.18 6.85
N GLY A 18 -9.65 -14.90 7.90
CA GLY A 18 -9.59 -14.43 9.28
C GLY A 18 -8.39 -13.57 9.65
N GLY A 19 -7.37 -13.41 8.80
CA GLY A 19 -6.19 -12.57 9.08
C GLY A 19 -6.18 -11.22 8.34
N ALA A 20 -6.68 -11.20 7.10
CA ALA A 20 -6.55 -10.04 6.20
C ALA A 20 -7.35 -8.80 6.66
N TRP A 21 -8.43 -8.99 7.44
CA TRP A 21 -9.22 -7.89 7.97
C TRP A 21 -8.40 -7.01 8.92
N ARG A 22 -7.43 -7.57 9.67
CA ARG A 22 -6.52 -6.80 10.54
C ARG A 22 -5.59 -5.88 9.77
N LEU A 23 -5.40 -6.11 8.46
CA LEU A 23 -4.58 -5.26 7.59
C LEU A 23 -5.37 -4.08 6.98
N ARG A 24 -6.61 -3.85 7.41
CA ARG A 24 -7.46 -2.74 6.96
C ARG A 24 -7.13 -1.45 7.71
N SER A 25 -7.39 -0.31 7.07
CA SER A 25 -7.14 1.01 7.66
C SER A 25 -7.82 1.23 9.01
N ALA A 26 -9.01 0.67 9.21
CA ALA A 26 -9.76 0.76 10.47
C ALA A 26 -9.11 -0.01 11.65
N CYS A 27 -8.21 -0.94 11.35
CA CYS A 27 -7.48 -1.72 12.35
C CYS A 27 -6.09 -1.12 12.64
N PHE A 28 -5.76 0.04 12.08
CA PHE A 28 -4.50 0.76 12.30
C PHE A 28 -3.23 -0.12 12.24
N PRO A 29 -3.00 -0.88 11.15
CA PRO A 29 -1.99 -1.92 11.15
C PRO A 29 -0.57 -1.36 11.06
N SER A 30 0.33 -2.03 11.78
CA SER A 30 1.76 -2.07 11.45
C SER A 30 2.01 -3.31 10.58
N LYS A 31 2.54 -3.14 9.36
CA LYS A 31 2.72 -4.24 8.41
C LYS A 31 3.80 -4.00 7.37
N VAL A 32 4.33 -5.08 6.81
CA VAL A 32 5.30 -5.09 5.70
C VAL A 32 4.59 -5.54 4.43
N GLY A 33 4.87 -4.87 3.31
CA GLY A 33 4.34 -5.22 1.99
C GLY A 33 2.82 -5.04 1.83
N GLY A 34 2.31 -5.55 0.70
CA GLY A 34 0.91 -5.33 0.33
C GLY A 34 0.63 -3.88 -0.10
N ARG A 35 -0.64 -3.49 -0.06
CA ARG A 35 -1.06 -2.11 -0.34
C ARG A 35 -1.04 -1.26 0.91
N PRO A 36 -0.77 0.06 0.83
CA PRO A 36 -0.95 0.94 1.99
C PRO A 36 -2.38 0.84 2.53
N ALA A 37 -2.52 0.68 3.84
CA ALA A 37 -3.76 0.92 4.54
C ALA A 37 -3.74 2.39 4.99
N TRP A 38 -4.18 3.29 4.10
CA TRP A 38 -4.16 4.73 4.35
C TRP A 38 -4.97 5.08 5.59
N LEU A 39 -4.38 5.87 6.49
CA LEU A 39 -4.99 6.27 7.75
C LEU A 39 -6.09 7.32 7.47
N GLY A 40 -5.71 8.52 7.09
CA GLY A 40 -6.60 9.56 6.58
C GLY A 40 -6.44 9.72 5.07
N GLU A 41 -7.46 10.31 4.45
CA GLU A 41 -7.50 10.53 3.00
C GLU A 41 -6.98 11.92 2.59
N ALA A 42 -6.86 12.83 3.56
CA ALA A 42 -6.33 14.17 3.36
C ALA A 42 -4.81 14.15 3.16
N GLY A 43 -4.34 14.92 2.17
CA GLY A 43 -2.91 15.13 1.94
C GLY A 43 -2.14 13.89 1.49
N LEU A 44 -2.82 12.87 0.96
CA LEU A 44 -2.15 11.68 0.43
C LEU A 44 -1.16 12.03 -0.69
N PRO A 45 0.00 11.35 -0.75
CA PRO A 45 1.03 11.68 -1.71
C PRO A 45 0.57 11.32 -3.12
N GLY A 46 0.61 12.31 -4.01
CA GLY A 46 0.37 12.11 -5.42
C GLY A 46 1.48 11.26 -6.08
N PRO A 47 1.26 10.74 -7.29
CA PRO A 47 2.22 9.87 -7.97
C PRO A 47 3.63 10.46 -8.11
N ALA A 48 3.76 11.78 -8.30
CA ALA A 48 5.05 12.44 -8.43
C ALA A 48 5.86 12.40 -7.12
N ALA A 49 5.20 12.60 -5.97
CA ALA A 49 5.82 12.50 -4.65
C ALA A 49 6.27 11.07 -4.32
N LEU A 50 5.73 10.07 -5.03
CA LEU A 50 6.09 8.65 -4.87
C LEU A 50 7.07 8.13 -5.91
N ARG A 51 7.81 9.01 -6.61
CA ARG A 51 8.85 8.60 -7.56
C ARG A 51 10.22 8.54 -6.90
N CYS A 52 11.04 7.60 -7.36
CA CYS A 52 12.45 7.56 -6.98
C CYS A 52 13.17 8.78 -7.55
N GLY A 53 13.85 9.55 -6.70
CA GLY A 53 14.62 10.72 -7.14
C GLY A 53 15.73 10.42 -8.16
N ARG A 54 16.17 9.16 -8.28
CA ARG A 54 17.22 8.75 -9.23
C ARG A 54 16.66 8.23 -10.55
N CYS A 55 15.97 7.09 -10.54
CA CYS A 55 15.48 6.46 -11.78
C CYS A 55 14.10 6.95 -12.22
N GLN A 56 13.47 7.83 -11.41
CA GLN A 56 12.12 8.38 -11.65
C GLN A 56 11.02 7.32 -11.73
N GLN A 57 11.30 6.04 -11.46
CA GLN A 57 10.29 4.98 -11.41
C GLN A 57 9.42 5.12 -10.15
N PRO A 58 8.15 4.68 -10.20
CA PRO A 58 7.30 4.61 -9.01
C PRO A 58 7.95 3.76 -7.91
N CYS A 59 8.07 4.32 -6.72
CA CYS A 59 8.53 3.58 -5.56
C CYS A 59 7.45 2.57 -5.09
N ALA A 60 7.92 1.47 -4.53
CA ALA A 60 7.08 0.45 -3.95
C ALA A 60 6.79 0.77 -2.49
N PHE A 61 5.55 0.50 -2.05
CA PHE A 61 5.25 0.45 -0.63
C PHE A 61 6.06 -0.67 0.02
N LEU A 62 6.85 -0.33 1.05
CA LEU A 62 7.70 -1.28 1.76
C LEU A 62 7.03 -1.71 3.07
N LEU A 63 6.67 -0.76 3.93
CA LEU A 63 6.03 -1.04 5.21
C LEU A 63 5.25 0.18 5.72
N GLN A 64 4.36 -0.05 6.67
CA GLN A 64 3.73 0.99 7.46
C GLN A 64 3.82 0.67 8.95
N LEU A 65 3.92 1.70 9.77
CA LEU A 65 3.98 1.61 11.23
C LEU A 65 2.93 2.53 11.83
N TYR A 66 2.05 1.97 12.65
CA TYR A 66 1.20 2.74 13.54
C TYR A 66 2.03 3.16 14.76
N ALA A 67 2.25 4.46 14.89
CA ALA A 67 3.19 5.08 15.82
C ALA A 67 2.55 6.34 16.44
N PRO A 68 1.49 6.18 17.26
CA PRO A 68 0.78 7.27 17.93
C PRO A 68 1.72 8.04 18.88
N LEU A 69 1.40 9.31 19.12
CA LEU A 69 2.17 10.17 20.04
C LEU A 69 1.27 10.68 21.17
N PRO A 70 1.29 10.05 22.37
CA PRO A 70 0.38 10.36 23.48
C PRO A 70 0.38 11.82 23.97
N GLY A 71 1.39 12.62 23.62
CA GLY A 71 1.47 14.06 23.95
C GLY A 71 1.10 15.02 22.82
N ARG A 72 0.64 14.53 21.66
CA ARG A 72 0.34 15.35 20.47
C ARG A 72 -1.11 15.11 20.04
N PRO A 73 -2.04 16.04 20.34
CA PRO A 73 -3.45 15.88 20.03
C PRO A 73 -3.76 15.65 18.54
N ASP A 74 -2.95 16.21 17.64
CA ASP A 74 -3.05 16.06 16.18
C ASP A 74 -2.46 14.73 15.66
N ALA A 75 -1.86 13.93 16.54
CA ALA A 75 -1.17 12.68 16.23
C ALA A 75 -1.62 11.52 17.16
N PHE A 76 -2.87 11.57 17.61
CA PHE A 76 -3.50 10.46 18.34
C PHE A 76 -3.48 9.19 17.50
N HIS A 77 -3.91 9.28 16.24
CA HIS A 77 -3.57 8.29 15.23
C HIS A 77 -2.41 8.85 14.41
N ARG A 78 -1.32 8.11 14.31
CA ARG A 78 -0.19 8.49 13.47
C ARG A 78 0.39 7.26 12.81
N THR A 79 0.45 7.30 11.49
CA THR A 79 1.01 6.22 10.68
C THR A 79 2.15 6.75 9.82
N LEU A 80 3.24 6.00 9.80
CA LEU A 80 4.39 6.22 8.95
C LEU A 80 4.36 5.22 7.82
N PHE A 81 4.36 5.70 6.59
CA PHE A 81 4.41 4.88 5.38
C PHE A 81 5.79 4.99 4.75
N VAL A 82 6.43 3.87 4.50
CA VAL A 82 7.77 3.82 3.92
C VAL A 82 7.68 3.31 2.50
N PHE A 83 8.29 4.05 1.58
CA PHE A 83 8.34 3.72 0.17
C PHE A 83 9.79 3.64 -0.30
N ALA A 84 10.09 2.68 -1.15
CA ALA A 84 11.45 2.35 -1.56
C ALA A 84 11.53 2.09 -3.07
N CYS A 85 12.66 2.47 -3.69
CA CYS A 85 12.92 2.13 -5.09
C CYS A 85 13.20 0.64 -5.22
N ARG A 86 12.76 0.00 -6.30
CA ARG A 86 13.06 -1.41 -6.56
C ARG A 86 14.41 -1.64 -7.26
N SER A 87 15.04 -0.58 -7.77
CA SER A 87 16.30 -0.72 -8.51
C SER A 87 17.49 -0.72 -7.54
N PRO A 88 18.29 -1.79 -7.48
CA PRO A 88 19.46 -1.85 -6.60
C PRO A 88 20.52 -0.79 -6.96
N ALA A 89 20.60 -0.41 -8.24
CA ALA A 89 21.48 0.68 -8.70
C ALA A 89 21.15 2.03 -8.04
N CYS A 90 19.91 2.21 -7.56
CA CYS A 90 19.50 3.43 -6.88
C CYS A 90 20.00 3.53 -5.44
N TYR A 91 20.59 2.48 -4.84
CA TYR A 91 21.11 2.49 -3.47
C TYR A 91 22.63 2.61 -3.38
N ARG A 92 23.32 2.72 -4.52
CA ARG A 92 24.78 2.88 -4.56
C ARG A 92 25.20 4.31 -4.14
N PRO A 93 26.36 4.48 -3.50
CA PRO A 93 26.79 5.75 -2.92
C PRO A 93 27.06 6.81 -4.02
N ALA A 94 26.11 7.73 -4.19
CA ALA A 94 26.23 9.01 -4.90
C ALA A 94 24.90 9.81 -4.72
N GLY A 95 24.77 10.57 -3.62
CA GLY A 95 23.62 11.46 -3.35
C GLY A 95 22.47 10.84 -2.54
N PRO A 96 21.44 11.63 -2.13
CA PRO A 96 20.33 11.14 -1.33
C PRO A 96 19.57 10.05 -2.09
N SER A 97 19.85 8.81 -1.70
CA SER A 97 19.07 7.63 -2.05
C SER A 97 18.70 6.92 -0.78
N GLY A 98 17.43 6.58 -0.68
CA GLY A 98 16.95 5.74 0.38
C GLY A 98 15.46 5.57 0.25
N PRO A 99 14.88 4.72 1.10
CA PRO A 99 13.47 4.80 1.33
C PRO A 99 13.10 6.21 1.80
N PHE A 100 11.97 6.72 1.34
CA PHE A 100 11.40 7.94 1.88
C PHE A 100 10.16 7.59 2.71
N LEU A 101 9.81 8.52 3.59
CA LEU A 101 8.73 8.36 4.54
C LEU A 101 7.64 9.38 4.28
N PHE A 102 6.40 8.91 4.25
CA PHE A 102 5.21 9.75 4.29
C PHE A 102 4.55 9.61 5.66
N ARG A 103 4.26 10.75 6.30
CA ARG A 103 3.57 10.81 7.59
C ARG A 103 2.12 11.18 7.35
N ASN A 104 1.22 10.44 7.97
CA ASN A 104 -0.18 10.80 8.05
C ASN A 104 -0.65 10.68 9.50
N GLN A 105 -1.45 11.65 9.95
CA GLN A 105 -1.85 11.73 11.34
C GLN A 105 -3.24 12.35 11.44
N LEU A 106 -4.00 11.90 12.41
CA LEU A 106 -5.35 12.35 12.70
C LEU A 106 -5.49 12.56 14.22
N PRO A 107 -6.27 13.58 14.64
CA PRO A 107 -6.69 13.69 16.02
C PRO A 107 -7.64 12.55 16.42
N ARG A 108 -7.83 12.36 17.73
CA ARG A 108 -8.72 11.33 18.27
C ARG A 108 -10.14 11.47 17.70
N ARG A 109 -10.72 12.66 17.84
CA ARG A 109 -12.00 13.01 17.22
C ARG A 109 -11.76 13.48 15.80
N ASN A 110 -12.20 12.69 14.82
CA ASN A 110 -12.05 12.97 13.40
C ASN A 110 -13.22 12.38 12.60
N ASP A 111 -13.34 12.76 11.33
CA ASP A 111 -14.48 12.35 10.48
C ASP A 111 -14.31 10.94 9.87
N THR A 112 -13.16 10.28 10.09
CA THR A 112 -12.80 9.01 9.44
C THR A 112 -13.03 7.79 10.33
N TYR A 113 -12.83 7.93 11.64
CA TYR A 113 -12.84 6.82 12.59
C TYR A 113 -13.67 7.14 13.83
N SER A 114 -14.26 6.09 14.43
CA SER A 114 -14.86 6.17 15.76
C SER A 114 -13.79 6.45 16.82
N GLU A 115 -14.19 7.09 17.93
CA GLU A 115 -13.35 7.24 19.11
C GLU A 115 -13.22 5.93 19.91
N GLU A 116 -14.14 4.98 19.66
CA GLU A 116 -14.09 3.63 20.22
C GLU A 116 -13.09 2.76 19.45
N PRO A 117 -12.34 1.88 20.14
CA PRO A 117 -11.39 0.98 19.49
C PRO A 117 -12.10 0.01 18.53
N PRO A 118 -11.44 -0.41 17.44
CA PRO A 118 -12.00 -1.41 16.54
C PRO A 118 -12.17 -2.76 17.28
N PRO A 119 -13.17 -3.58 16.89
CA PRO A 119 -13.36 -4.91 17.46
C PRO A 119 -12.10 -5.78 17.33
N GLU A 120 -11.81 -6.57 18.37
CA GLU A 120 -10.68 -7.51 18.37
C GLU A 120 -10.99 -8.80 17.61
N GLU A 121 -12.28 -9.11 17.44
CA GLU A 121 -12.80 -10.26 16.73
C GLU A 121 -12.98 -9.98 15.23
N PRO A 122 -12.84 -11.00 14.36
CA PRO A 122 -13.08 -10.85 12.93
C PRO A 122 -14.54 -10.45 12.67
N PRO A 123 -14.80 -9.59 11.65
CA PRO A 123 -16.16 -9.30 11.24
C PRO A 123 -16.87 -10.56 10.74
N PRO A 124 -18.21 -10.67 10.91
CA PRO A 124 -18.96 -11.81 10.41
C PRO A 124 -18.90 -11.87 8.88
N GLY A 125 -18.63 -13.06 8.35
CA GLY A 125 -18.54 -13.31 6.91
C GLY A 125 -17.14 -13.08 6.32
N PRO A 126 -17.00 -13.19 4.98
CA PRO A 126 -15.71 -13.04 4.32
C PRO A 126 -15.23 -11.59 4.38
N ALA A 127 -13.92 -11.40 4.56
CA ALA A 127 -13.33 -10.06 4.50
C ALA A 127 -13.64 -9.40 3.15
N PRO A 128 -14.13 -8.14 3.12
CA PRO A 128 -14.47 -7.46 1.88
C PRO A 128 -13.23 -7.31 1.00
N ALA A 129 -13.41 -7.24 -0.32
CA ALA A 129 -12.30 -7.01 -1.23
C ALA A 129 -11.62 -5.65 -0.94
N PRO A 130 -10.30 -5.49 -1.23
CA PRO A 130 -9.64 -4.20 -1.07
C PRO A 130 -10.34 -3.08 -1.87
N PRO A 131 -10.50 -1.89 -1.27
CA PRO A 131 -11.18 -0.78 -1.92
C PRO A 131 -10.47 -0.37 -3.21
N ARG A 132 -11.27 0.03 -4.20
CA ARG A 132 -10.78 0.63 -5.44
C ARG A 132 -10.87 2.16 -5.43
N ARG A 133 -11.65 2.71 -4.50
CA ARG A 133 -11.81 4.12 -4.24
C ARG A 133 -11.77 4.35 -2.75
N LEU A 134 -11.29 5.53 -2.38
CA LEU A 134 -11.38 6.08 -1.05
C LEU A 134 -12.82 6.59 -0.76
N GLY A 135 -13.15 6.87 0.49
CA GLY A 135 -14.42 7.47 0.90
C GLY A 135 -14.68 8.83 0.24
N SER A 136 -13.62 9.61 0.03
CA SER A 136 -13.58 10.84 -0.77
C SER A 136 -13.86 10.65 -2.27
N GLY A 137 -14.00 9.40 -2.74
CA GLY A 137 -14.20 9.06 -4.15
C GLY A 137 -12.92 8.99 -4.98
N ALA A 138 -11.78 9.40 -4.42
CA ALA A 138 -10.48 9.33 -5.09
C ALA A 138 -10.14 7.88 -5.48
N ALA A 139 -9.78 7.69 -6.76
CA ALA A 139 -9.47 6.36 -7.28
C ALA A 139 -8.10 5.87 -6.81
N LEU A 140 -8.01 4.58 -6.50
CA LEU A 140 -6.77 3.93 -6.12
C LEU A 140 -6.17 3.16 -7.29
N CYS A 141 -4.84 3.21 -7.39
CA CYS A 141 -4.08 2.45 -8.37
C CYS A 141 -4.34 0.96 -8.17
N ARG A 142 -4.82 0.30 -9.23
CA ARG A 142 -5.13 -1.13 -9.24
C ARG A 142 -3.90 -2.00 -8.96
N VAL A 143 -2.68 -1.50 -9.11
CA VAL A 143 -1.46 -2.24 -8.82
C VAL A 143 -0.98 -2.02 -7.39
N CYS A 144 -0.72 -0.77 -6.99
CA CYS A 144 -0.05 -0.48 -5.72
C CYS A 144 -0.96 0.06 -4.60
N GLY A 145 -2.22 0.41 -4.88
CA GLY A 145 -3.13 1.01 -3.88
C GLY A 145 -2.82 2.47 -3.50
N CYS A 146 -1.85 3.13 -4.15
CA CYS A 146 -1.66 4.58 -4.03
C CYS A 146 -2.69 5.34 -4.87
N LEU A 147 -2.74 6.67 -4.79
CA LEU A 147 -3.64 7.48 -5.63
C LEU A 147 -3.42 7.19 -7.12
N GLY A 148 -4.53 6.91 -7.82
CA GLY A 148 -4.56 6.57 -9.23
C GLY A 148 -5.37 7.57 -10.05
N PRO A 149 -4.84 8.77 -10.34
CA PRO A 149 -5.61 9.82 -11.02
C PRO A 149 -5.93 9.47 -12.50
N ARG A 150 -5.27 8.45 -13.07
CA ARG A 150 -5.46 8.08 -14.48
C ARG A 150 -6.32 6.83 -14.60
N SER A 151 -7.40 6.90 -15.36
CA SER A 151 -8.22 5.74 -15.70
C SER A 151 -7.72 5.06 -16.97
N CYS A 152 -7.94 3.75 -17.07
CA CYS A 152 -7.75 3.01 -18.33
C CYS A 152 -8.62 3.64 -19.43
N GLY A 153 -8.00 4.10 -20.52
CA GLY A 153 -8.71 4.77 -21.61
C GLY A 153 -9.78 3.89 -22.29
N ARG A 154 -9.63 2.56 -22.25
CA ARG A 154 -10.60 1.63 -22.84
C ARG A 154 -11.78 1.33 -21.93
N CYS A 155 -11.53 0.81 -20.73
CA CYS A 155 -12.63 0.37 -19.85
C CYS A 155 -13.12 1.43 -18.86
N ARG A 156 -12.33 2.48 -18.58
CA ARG A 156 -12.56 3.50 -17.53
C ARG A 156 -12.80 2.97 -16.10
N ARG A 157 -12.72 1.65 -15.86
CA ARG A 157 -12.95 0.98 -14.56
C ARG A 157 -11.69 0.74 -13.74
N ALA A 158 -10.53 0.65 -14.38
CA ALA A 158 -9.24 0.51 -13.72
C ALA A 158 -8.54 1.87 -13.63
N ALA A 159 -7.87 2.14 -12.51
CA ALA A 159 -7.15 3.37 -12.26
C ALA A 159 -5.68 3.08 -11.94
N TYR A 160 -4.78 4.02 -12.27
CA TYR A 160 -3.33 3.86 -12.17
C TYR A 160 -2.65 5.15 -11.72
N CYS A 161 -1.59 5.01 -10.93
CA CYS A 161 -0.75 6.14 -10.53
C CYS A 161 0.13 6.66 -11.69
N GLY A 162 0.34 5.84 -12.72
CA GLY A 162 1.18 6.18 -13.87
C GLY A 162 1.14 5.10 -14.96
N PRO A 163 1.76 5.39 -16.13
CA PRO A 163 1.78 4.48 -17.27
C PRO A 163 2.54 3.19 -16.97
N GLU A 164 3.51 3.22 -16.06
CA GLU A 164 4.33 2.07 -15.68
C GLU A 164 3.47 0.98 -15.04
N HIS A 165 2.60 1.37 -14.08
CA HIS A 165 1.66 0.45 -13.45
C HIS A 165 0.51 0.04 -14.37
N GLN A 166 0.06 0.91 -15.28
CA GLN A 166 -0.91 0.51 -16.30
C GLN A 166 -0.33 -0.57 -17.23
N ALA A 167 0.88 -0.36 -17.74
CA ALA A 167 1.54 -1.32 -18.62
C ALA A 167 1.82 -2.65 -17.91
N LEU A 168 2.20 -2.60 -16.62
CA LEU A 168 2.38 -3.79 -15.79
C LEU A 168 1.07 -4.60 -15.66
N ASP A 169 -0.03 -3.94 -15.26
CA ASP A 169 -1.34 -4.59 -15.12
C ASP A 169 -1.86 -5.12 -16.46
N TRP A 170 -1.63 -4.38 -17.55
CA TRP A 170 -1.95 -4.79 -18.92
C TRP A 170 -1.30 -6.13 -19.28
N ARG A 171 0.01 -6.26 -19.05
CA ARG A 171 0.76 -7.51 -19.28
C ARG A 171 0.31 -8.65 -18.37
N ARG A 172 -0.03 -8.34 -17.12
CA ARG A 172 -0.45 -9.34 -16.11
C ARG A 172 -1.85 -9.91 -16.33
N GLY A 173 -2.66 -9.30 -17.20
CA GLY A 173 -3.94 -9.89 -17.62
C GLY A 173 -5.08 -8.90 -17.76
N HIS A 174 -4.89 -7.62 -17.40
CA HIS A 174 -5.93 -6.62 -17.64
C HIS A 174 -6.33 -6.57 -19.11
N ARG A 175 -5.39 -6.76 -20.05
CA ARG A 175 -5.69 -6.79 -21.50
C ARG A 175 -6.79 -7.77 -21.90
N ARG A 176 -6.89 -8.92 -21.22
CA ARG A 176 -7.88 -9.98 -21.50
C ARG A 176 -9.25 -9.65 -20.92
N SER A 177 -9.28 -8.94 -19.78
CA SER A 177 -10.52 -8.57 -19.06
C SER A 177 -10.97 -7.13 -19.31
N CYS A 178 -10.20 -6.37 -20.08
CA CYS A 178 -10.46 -4.95 -20.30
C CYS A 178 -11.67 -4.77 -21.22
N GLY A 179 -12.74 -4.18 -20.67
CA GLY A 179 -13.97 -3.93 -21.41
C GLY A 179 -14.98 -5.06 -21.36
N GLN A 180 -14.67 -6.16 -20.67
CA GLN A 180 -15.70 -7.16 -20.33
C GLN A 180 -16.68 -6.54 -19.33
N LEU A 181 -17.95 -6.47 -19.73
CA LEU A 181 -19.07 -6.19 -18.82
C LEU A 181 -19.05 -7.29 -17.74
N ALA A 182 -19.23 -6.91 -16.48
CA ALA A 182 -19.26 -7.89 -15.40
C ALA A 182 -20.56 -8.72 -15.52
N ALA A 183 -20.51 -9.86 -16.19
CA ALA A 183 -21.42 -10.95 -15.90
C ALA A 183 -20.96 -11.55 -14.57
N GLY A 184 -21.80 -11.46 -13.52
CA GLY A 184 -21.76 -12.27 -12.29
C GLY A 184 -20.45 -12.35 -11.49
N GLY A 185 -20.49 -11.97 -10.22
CA GLY A 185 -19.36 -11.99 -9.29
C GLY A 185 -18.53 -13.27 -9.32
N GLY A 186 -17.29 -13.14 -9.78
CA GLY A 186 -16.22 -14.12 -9.62
C GLY A 186 -14.92 -13.34 -9.51
N SER A 187 -14.45 -13.09 -8.28
CA SER A 187 -13.17 -12.45 -8.04
C SER A 187 -12.05 -13.38 -8.49
N ALA A 188 -11.44 -13.12 -9.65
CA ALA A 188 -10.14 -13.68 -9.93
C ALA A 188 -9.16 -13.17 -8.84
N PRO A 189 -8.44 -14.05 -8.14
CA PRO A 189 -7.51 -13.63 -7.11
C PRO A 189 -6.45 -12.73 -7.77
N ILE A 190 -6.32 -11.51 -7.27
CA ILE A 190 -5.09 -10.75 -7.47
C ILE A 190 -4.07 -11.50 -6.64
N GLY A 191 -3.29 -12.39 -7.28
CA GLY A 191 -2.16 -13.01 -6.62
C GLY A 191 -1.28 -11.90 -6.04
N ASP A 192 -1.17 -11.88 -4.72
CA ASP A 192 -0.23 -11.06 -3.96
C ASP A 192 1.19 -11.57 -4.22
N LEU A 193 1.69 -11.33 -5.43
CA LEU A 193 3.04 -11.68 -5.83
C LEU A 193 3.93 -10.45 -5.65
N TRP A 194 4.19 -10.15 -4.36
CA TRP A 194 5.35 -9.35 -3.95
C TRP A 194 6.68 -10.12 -4.12
N ASN A 195 6.63 -11.36 -4.61
CA ASN A 195 7.77 -12.24 -4.74
C ASN A 195 8.03 -12.70 -6.19
N THR A 196 8.35 -11.76 -7.08
CA THR A 196 9.07 -12.10 -8.32
C THR A 196 10.36 -11.30 -8.36
N GLY A 197 11.26 -11.61 -7.42
CA GLY A 197 12.68 -11.46 -7.69
C GLY A 197 13.04 -12.49 -8.76
N SER A 198 13.36 -12.03 -9.97
CA SER A 198 14.00 -12.88 -10.97
C SER A 198 15.35 -13.30 -10.39
N SER A 199 15.42 -14.53 -9.88
CA SER A 199 16.67 -15.20 -9.53
C SER A 199 17.44 -15.42 -10.82
N THR A 200 18.29 -14.46 -11.18
CA THR A 200 19.38 -14.69 -12.11
C THR A 200 20.60 -14.97 -11.27
N ARG A 201 21.02 -16.22 -11.28
CA ARG A 201 22.23 -16.73 -10.65
C ARG A 201 23.41 -16.01 -11.32
N VAL A 202 24.05 -15.09 -10.61
CA VAL A 202 25.32 -14.50 -11.05
C VAL A 202 26.41 -15.53 -10.74
N PRO A 203 27.23 -15.97 -11.70
CA PRO A 203 28.35 -16.86 -11.40
C PRO A 203 29.35 -16.13 -10.51
N ALA A 204 29.78 -16.80 -9.44
CA ALA A 204 30.92 -16.36 -8.66
C ALA A 204 32.15 -16.36 -9.58
N CYS A 205 32.77 -15.19 -9.77
CA CYS A 205 34.10 -15.11 -10.35
C CYS A 205 35.07 -15.73 -9.33
N GLY A 206 35.93 -16.63 -9.84
CA GLY A 206 37.08 -17.16 -9.09
C GLY A 206 38.22 -16.16 -8.99
#